data_AF-A0A228IAW2-F1
#
_entry.id   AF-A0A228IAW2-F1
#
_cell.length_a   1.000
_cell.length_b   1.000
_cell.length_c   1.000
_cell.angle_alpha   90.00
_cell.angle_beta   90.00
_cell.angle_gamma   90.00
#
_symmetry.space_group_name_H-M   'P 1'
#
loop_
_entity.id
_entity.type
_entity.pdbx_description
1 polymer ?
#
loop_
_entity_poly.entity_id
_entity_poly.type
_entity_poly.pdbx_seq_one_letter_code
_entity_poly.pdbx_strand_id
1 'polypeptide(L)'
;MRHDAATVRPSDACDCHIHIYDDAYPLAPTATFRPPHAPVDAYRRVQQTLGLARVVIVQPTGYGVDNRCLLDALAAFGQQARGVATLPADVPDAELARLHAAGVRGVRFMMLAGGLARWDELERVAARIGPLGWHVDLQLDGRTLPDVLPLLSSLPARVVIDHTGKFLTPVAPDAHAFLALRRLLDRGHAWVKLSAPYETSRSGAPGYDDVARLAAVLARNHPARCVWGSNWPHPNASPVPDDMALLGWLDDCTADDAITRAILADNPAVLYGF
;
A
#
# COMPACT_ATOMS: atom_id res chain seq x y z
N MET A 1 14.23 -24.46 -5.89
CA MET A 1 14.24 -25.11 -4.57
C MET A 1 15.33 -24.47 -3.73
N ARG A 2 15.01 -23.40 -3.01
CA ARG A 2 15.72 -22.98 -1.81
C ARG A 2 14.76 -23.26 -0.65
N HIS A 3 14.93 -24.41 -0.01
CA HIS A 3 14.35 -24.67 1.30
C HIS A 3 15.51 -24.65 2.31
N ASP A 4 15.23 -24.14 3.50
CA ASP A 4 16.01 -24.31 4.75
C ASP A 4 17.11 -23.30 5.11
N ALA A 5 16.89 -22.01 4.85
CA ALA A 5 17.30 -21.01 5.83
C ALA A 5 16.10 -20.11 6.10
N ALA A 6 15.63 -20.05 7.36
CA ALA A 6 14.67 -19.03 7.75
C ALA A 6 15.34 -17.67 7.51
N THR A 7 14.95 -16.96 6.46
CA THR A 7 15.44 -15.61 6.18
C THR A 7 15.08 -14.73 7.37
N VAL A 8 16.07 -14.43 8.21
CA VAL A 8 15.87 -13.58 9.39
C VAL A 8 15.48 -12.19 8.88
N ARG A 9 14.28 -11.75 9.23
CA ARG A 9 13.80 -10.42 8.84
C ARG A 9 14.56 -9.34 9.61
N PRO A 10 14.78 -8.16 9.00
CA PRO A 10 15.24 -6.99 9.75
C PRO A 10 14.36 -6.78 10.98
N SER A 11 14.95 -6.44 12.12
CA SER A 11 14.20 -6.22 13.37
C SER A 11 13.19 -5.08 13.29
N ASP A 12 13.31 -4.25 12.27
CA ASP A 12 12.45 -3.13 11.93
C ASP A 12 11.64 -3.40 10.64
N ALA A 13 11.50 -4.63 10.16
CA ALA A 13 10.72 -4.91 8.95
C ALA A 13 9.26 -4.42 9.07
N CYS A 14 8.71 -3.91 7.97
CA CYS A 14 7.42 -3.24 7.91
C CYS A 14 6.49 -3.91 6.91
N ASP A 15 5.23 -4.08 7.33
CA ASP A 15 4.11 -4.28 6.41
C ASP A 15 3.52 -2.92 6.04
N CYS A 16 3.62 -2.49 4.78
CA CYS A 16 3.18 -1.17 4.36
C CYS A 16 1.73 -1.12 3.84
N HIS A 17 0.96 -2.20 3.95
CA HIS A 17 -0.44 -2.16 3.54
C HIS A 17 -1.27 -3.24 4.24
N ILE A 18 -2.03 -2.83 5.26
CA ILE A 18 -3.10 -3.65 5.83
C ILE A 18 -4.39 -2.85 6.01
N HIS A 19 -5.47 -3.57 6.27
CA HIS A 19 -6.73 -3.00 6.73
C HIS A 19 -7.09 -3.62 8.08
N ILE A 20 -7.59 -2.81 9.01
CA ILE A 20 -8.26 -3.32 10.21
C ILE A 20 -9.75 -3.24 9.96
N TYR A 21 -10.46 -4.33 10.26
CA TYR A 21 -11.91 -4.39 10.24
C TYR A 21 -12.41 -4.88 11.58
N ASP A 22 -13.14 -4.05 12.30
CA ASP A 22 -13.71 -4.37 13.59
C ASP A 22 -15.23 -4.14 13.56
N ASP A 23 -15.98 -5.11 14.10
CA ASP A 23 -17.44 -5.10 14.12
C ASP A 23 -17.99 -4.02 15.08
N ALA A 24 -17.14 -3.45 15.94
CA ALA A 24 -17.48 -2.31 16.79
C ALA A 24 -17.74 -1.00 16.00
N TYR A 25 -17.31 -0.91 14.73
CA TYR A 25 -17.49 0.28 13.90
C TYR A 25 -18.47 0.00 12.76
N PRO A 26 -19.45 0.88 12.53
CA PRO A 26 -20.43 0.69 11.47
C PRO A 26 -19.75 0.82 10.09
N LEU A 27 -20.18 -0.01 9.15
CA LEU A 27 -19.82 0.17 7.75
C LEU A 27 -20.46 1.46 7.21
N ALA A 28 -19.76 2.13 6.30
CA ALA A 28 -20.30 3.27 5.59
C ALA A 28 -21.51 2.83 4.74
N PRO A 29 -22.51 3.72 4.51
CA PRO A 29 -23.63 3.44 3.62
C PRO A 29 -23.21 3.07 2.18
N THR A 30 -22.00 3.45 1.78
CA THR A 30 -21.40 3.20 0.48
C THR A 30 -20.62 1.88 0.41
N ALA A 31 -20.55 1.10 1.49
CA ALA A 31 -19.85 -0.18 1.50
C ALA A 31 -20.49 -1.17 0.51
N THR A 32 -19.68 -1.74 -0.37
CA THR A 32 -20.13 -2.66 -1.44
C THR A 32 -20.12 -4.12 -1.03
N PHE A 33 -19.51 -4.45 0.12
CA PHE A 33 -19.44 -5.79 0.68
C PHE A 33 -19.27 -5.73 2.21
N ARG A 34 -19.54 -6.85 2.89
CA ARG A 34 -19.26 -7.00 4.33
C ARG A 34 -17.88 -7.64 4.50
N PRO A 35 -16.88 -6.92 5.04
CA PRO A 35 -15.54 -7.48 5.27
C PRO A 35 -15.55 -8.50 6.42
N PRO A 36 -14.52 -9.35 6.52
CA PRO A 36 -14.33 -10.21 7.69
C PRO A 36 -14.04 -9.39 8.95
N HIS A 37 -14.33 -9.95 10.13
CA HIS A 37 -13.86 -9.39 11.40
C HIS A 37 -12.35 -9.68 11.55
N ALA A 38 -11.55 -8.63 11.48
CA ALA A 38 -10.10 -8.64 11.40
C ALA A 38 -9.51 -7.52 12.30
N PRO A 39 -9.62 -7.66 13.63
CA PRO A 39 -9.21 -6.63 14.59
C PRO A 39 -7.68 -6.59 14.78
N VAL A 40 -7.19 -5.56 15.48
CA VAL A 40 -5.77 -5.34 15.80
C VAL A 40 -5.07 -6.58 16.36
N ASP A 41 -5.69 -7.26 17.33
CA ASP A 41 -5.08 -8.43 17.96
C ASP A 41 -4.98 -9.64 17.02
N ALA A 42 -5.85 -9.72 16.00
CA ALA A 42 -5.71 -10.72 14.94
C ALA A 42 -4.49 -10.42 14.07
N TYR A 43 -4.32 -9.16 13.66
CA TYR A 43 -3.15 -8.78 12.88
C TYR A 43 -1.84 -8.93 13.67
N ARG A 44 -1.80 -8.62 14.97
CA ARG A 44 -0.60 -8.81 15.80
C ARG A 44 -0.05 -10.24 15.74
N ARG A 45 -0.92 -11.25 15.67
CA ARG A 45 -0.49 -12.65 15.51
C ARG A 45 0.13 -12.91 14.14
N VAL A 46 -0.46 -12.34 13.09
CA VAL A 46 0.09 -12.41 11.71
C VAL A 46 1.44 -11.68 11.65
N GLN A 47 1.51 -10.46 12.17
CA GLN A 47 2.73 -9.65 12.25
C GLN A 47 3.88 -10.39 12.95
N GLN A 48 3.60 -11.01 14.10
CA GLN A 48 4.56 -11.84 14.84
C GLN A 48 5.02 -13.05 14.02
N THR A 49 4.09 -13.73 13.33
CA THR A 49 4.38 -14.90 12.49
C THR A 49 5.28 -14.53 11.32
N LEU A 50 5.04 -13.36 10.72
CA LEU A 50 5.85 -12.82 9.61
C LEU A 50 7.22 -12.25 10.08
N GLY A 51 7.43 -12.10 11.39
CA GLY A 51 8.64 -11.48 11.94
C GLY A 51 8.77 -10.00 11.63
N LEU A 52 7.63 -9.29 11.55
CA LEU A 52 7.58 -7.85 11.26
C LEU A 52 7.41 -7.05 12.56
N ALA A 53 7.87 -5.80 12.55
CA ALA A 53 7.82 -4.91 13.70
C ALA A 53 7.02 -3.62 13.45
N ARG A 54 6.94 -3.18 12.19
CA ARG A 54 6.21 -1.96 11.81
C ARG A 54 5.02 -2.29 10.92
N VAL A 55 4.01 -1.42 10.95
CA VAL A 55 2.80 -1.59 10.15
C VAL A 55 2.26 -0.26 9.64
N VAL A 56 1.77 -0.25 8.41
CA VAL A 56 0.98 0.85 7.86
C VAL A 56 -0.46 0.39 7.68
N ILE A 57 -1.35 1.02 8.44
CA ILE A 57 -2.79 0.74 8.40
C ILE A 57 -3.43 1.70 7.41
N VAL A 58 -3.99 1.15 6.34
CA VAL A 58 -4.67 1.89 5.31
C VAL A 58 -6.17 1.84 5.57
N GLN A 59 -6.84 2.99 5.57
CA GLN A 59 -8.28 3.08 5.74
C GLN A 59 -8.99 2.24 4.67
N PRO A 60 -9.79 1.22 5.06
CA PRO A 60 -10.54 0.44 4.10
C PRO A 60 -11.74 1.23 3.56
N THR A 61 -12.13 0.95 2.32
CA THR A 61 -13.31 1.58 1.69
C THR A 61 -14.61 1.30 2.46
N GLY A 62 -14.66 0.19 3.21
CA GLY A 62 -15.81 -0.20 4.02
C GLY A 62 -16.22 0.81 5.10
N TYR A 63 -15.31 1.67 5.56
CA TYR A 63 -15.61 2.72 6.54
C TYR A 63 -15.71 4.13 5.92
N GLY A 64 -15.47 4.27 4.62
CA GLY A 64 -15.45 5.57 3.95
C GLY A 64 -14.48 6.54 4.63
N VAL A 65 -14.97 7.72 5.01
CA VAL A 65 -14.20 8.78 5.69
C VAL A 65 -14.21 8.67 7.23
N ASP A 66 -14.85 7.66 7.80
CA ASP A 66 -14.83 7.41 9.24
C ASP A 66 -13.54 6.70 9.64
N ASN A 67 -12.53 7.49 10.02
CA ASN A 67 -11.20 6.99 10.39
C ASN A 67 -11.11 6.55 11.85
N ARG A 68 -12.21 6.39 12.61
CA ARG A 68 -12.14 6.03 14.05
C ARG A 68 -11.47 4.67 14.28
N CYS A 69 -11.85 3.65 13.50
CA CYS A 69 -11.21 2.32 13.56
C CYS A 69 -9.69 2.40 13.26
N LEU A 70 -9.30 3.19 12.25
CA LEU A 70 -7.89 3.46 11.94
C LEU A 70 -7.17 4.12 13.13
N LEU A 71 -7.75 5.15 13.73
CA LEU A 71 -7.13 5.91 14.82
C LEU A 71 -6.96 5.07 16.08
N ASP A 72 -7.96 4.26 16.42
CA ASP A 72 -7.89 3.37 17.58
C ASP A 72 -6.86 2.25 17.34
N ALA A 73 -6.74 1.76 16.11
CA ALA A 73 -5.68 0.83 15.73
C ALA A 73 -4.28 1.47 15.82
N LEU A 74 -4.10 2.71 15.36
CA LEU A 74 -2.83 3.45 15.51
C LEU A 74 -2.45 3.62 16.98
N ALA A 75 -3.42 3.97 17.83
CA ALA A 75 -3.20 4.08 19.27
C ALA A 75 -2.77 2.73 19.89
N ALA A 76 -3.37 1.62 19.45
CA ALA A 76 -3.04 0.29 19.94
C ALA A 76 -1.63 -0.17 19.54
N PHE A 77 -1.16 0.12 18.32
CA PHE A 77 0.21 -0.21 17.88
C PHE A 77 1.26 0.80 18.35
N GLY A 78 0.86 2.04 18.67
CA GLY A 78 1.76 3.10 19.12
C GLY A 78 2.78 3.50 18.04
N GLN A 79 4.04 3.69 18.46
CA GLN A 79 5.10 4.21 17.58
C GLN A 79 5.44 3.30 16.39
N GLN A 80 5.05 2.01 16.47
CA GLN A 80 5.27 1.01 15.42
C GLN A 80 4.29 1.11 14.25
N ALA A 81 3.26 1.97 14.34
CA ALA A 81 2.29 2.13 13.27
C ALA A 81 2.28 3.52 12.62
N ARG A 82 1.92 3.55 11.34
CA ARG A 82 1.53 4.76 10.60
C ARG A 82 0.21 4.51 9.88
N GLY A 83 -0.52 5.60 9.64
CA GLY A 83 -1.84 5.54 9.03
C GLY A 83 -1.90 6.15 7.64
N VAL A 84 -2.78 5.62 6.79
CA VAL A 84 -3.24 6.29 5.57
C VAL A 84 -4.75 6.43 5.70
N ALA A 85 -5.23 7.68 5.80
CA ALA A 85 -6.63 7.99 6.03
C ALA A 85 -7.41 8.17 4.72
N THR A 86 -8.74 8.14 4.78
CA THR A 86 -9.60 8.67 3.71
C THR A 86 -10.30 9.92 4.25
N LEU A 87 -10.25 11.03 3.53
CA LEU A 87 -10.72 12.32 4.01
C LEU A 87 -11.69 12.97 3.02
N PRO A 88 -12.66 13.76 3.49
CA PRO A 88 -13.40 14.66 2.61
C PRO A 88 -12.46 15.77 2.09
N ALA A 89 -12.74 16.27 0.88
CA ALA A 89 -11.84 17.22 0.21
C ALA A 89 -11.73 18.59 0.90
N ASP A 90 -12.73 18.93 1.72
CA ASP A 90 -12.83 20.15 2.54
C ASP A 90 -12.43 19.93 4.01
N VAL A 91 -11.79 18.80 4.34
CA VAL A 91 -11.27 18.50 5.70
C VAL A 91 -10.54 19.71 6.29
N PRO A 92 -10.78 20.17 7.52
CA PRO A 92 -10.07 21.34 8.08
C PRO A 92 -8.58 21.07 8.34
N ASP A 93 -7.73 22.11 8.28
CA ASP A 93 -6.29 21.97 8.60
C ASP A 93 -6.05 21.48 10.03
N ALA A 94 -6.90 21.87 10.98
CA ALA A 94 -6.84 21.38 12.35
C ALA A 94 -7.04 19.86 12.44
N GLU A 95 -7.87 19.30 11.57
CA GLU A 95 -8.08 17.85 11.50
C GLU A 95 -6.85 17.16 10.88
N LEU A 96 -6.24 17.74 9.84
CA LEU A 96 -4.97 17.22 9.30
C LEU A 96 -3.86 17.20 10.36
N ALA A 97 -3.77 18.25 11.18
CA ALA A 97 -2.82 18.31 12.30
C ALA A 97 -3.11 17.24 13.37
N ARG A 98 -4.39 17.02 13.72
CA ARG A 98 -4.82 15.98 14.66
C ARG A 98 -4.46 14.58 14.15
N LEU A 99 -4.72 14.30 12.87
CA LEU A 99 -4.38 13.04 12.23
C LEU A 99 -2.86 12.84 12.14
N HIS A 100 -2.10 13.91 11.88
CA HIS A 100 -0.63 13.85 11.88
C HIS A 100 -0.09 13.46 13.25
N ALA A 101 -0.60 14.08 14.31
CA ALA A 101 -0.23 13.76 15.69
C ALA A 101 -0.60 12.31 16.06
N ALA A 102 -1.68 11.77 15.50
CA ALA A 102 -2.09 10.39 15.69
C ALA A 102 -1.29 9.37 14.86
N GLY A 103 -0.37 9.81 13.99
CA GLY A 103 0.50 8.94 13.19
C GLY A 103 0.07 8.73 11.74
N VAL A 104 -0.94 9.46 11.25
CA VAL A 104 -1.30 9.45 9.82
C VAL A 104 -0.22 10.14 8.99
N ARG A 105 0.12 9.57 7.84
CA ARG A 105 1.18 10.02 6.92
C ARG A 105 0.76 10.02 5.46
N GLY A 106 -0.50 9.75 5.16
CA GLY A 106 -1.00 9.78 3.81
C GLY A 106 -2.51 9.79 3.72
N VAL A 107 -3.01 10.07 2.51
CA VAL A 107 -4.43 10.03 2.17
C VAL A 107 -4.66 9.08 1.01
N ARG A 108 -5.62 8.16 1.16
CA ARG A 108 -5.97 7.15 0.18
C ARG A 108 -6.91 7.69 -0.89
N PHE A 109 -6.62 7.38 -2.15
CA PHE A 109 -7.47 7.63 -3.31
C PHE A 109 -7.67 6.32 -4.09
N MET A 110 -8.90 5.83 -4.11
CA MET A 110 -9.31 4.66 -4.89
C MET A 110 -10.01 5.15 -6.17
N MET A 111 -9.29 5.15 -7.29
CA MET A 111 -9.74 5.61 -8.61
C MET A 111 -10.26 4.49 -9.51
N LEU A 112 -10.37 3.27 -8.98
CA LEU A 112 -11.03 2.15 -9.67
C LEU A 112 -12.55 2.30 -9.63
N ALA A 113 -13.24 1.58 -10.53
CA ALA A 113 -14.71 1.55 -10.55
C ALA A 113 -15.28 1.17 -9.18
N GLY A 114 -16.25 1.96 -8.67
CA GLY A 114 -16.79 1.84 -7.32
C GLY A 114 -16.07 2.70 -6.26
N GLY A 115 -14.96 3.33 -6.62
CA GLY A 115 -14.34 4.40 -5.83
C GLY A 115 -15.12 5.71 -5.92
N LEU A 116 -15.10 6.50 -4.84
CA LEU A 116 -15.76 7.81 -4.76
C LEU A 116 -14.81 8.98 -5.06
N ALA A 117 -13.52 8.70 -5.24
CA ALA A 117 -12.48 9.71 -5.40
C ALA A 117 -12.51 10.36 -6.79
N ARG A 118 -12.22 11.66 -6.83
CA ARG A 118 -12.10 12.43 -8.08
C ARG A 118 -10.70 13.05 -8.22
N TRP A 119 -10.23 13.20 -9.45
CA TRP A 119 -8.88 13.75 -9.72
C TRP A 119 -8.71 15.20 -9.21
N ASP A 120 -9.75 16.03 -9.30
CA ASP A 120 -9.72 17.41 -8.78
C ASP A 120 -9.62 17.47 -7.24
N GLU A 121 -10.12 16.46 -6.54
CA GLU A 121 -9.99 16.33 -5.08
C GLU A 121 -8.58 15.91 -4.71
N LEU A 122 -8.01 14.98 -5.48
CA LEU A 122 -6.64 14.51 -5.29
C LEU A 122 -5.65 15.68 -5.37
N GLU A 123 -5.76 16.54 -6.38
CA GLU A 123 -4.90 17.72 -6.51
C GLU A 123 -4.98 18.66 -5.31
N ARG A 124 -6.21 18.99 -4.89
CA ARG A 124 -6.44 19.89 -3.75
C ARG A 124 -5.92 19.30 -2.44
N VAL A 125 -6.14 18.01 -2.21
CA VAL A 125 -5.63 17.33 -1.01
C VAL A 125 -4.11 17.22 -1.08
N ALA A 126 -3.53 16.84 -2.22
CA ALA A 126 -2.08 16.77 -2.40
C ALA A 126 -1.38 18.09 -2.07
N ALA A 127 -1.95 19.23 -2.51
CA ALA A 127 -1.44 20.56 -2.19
C ALA A 127 -1.39 20.84 -0.67
N ARG A 128 -2.36 20.32 0.09
CA ARG A 128 -2.47 20.55 1.53
C ARG A 128 -1.63 19.59 2.36
N ILE A 129 -1.48 18.35 1.91
CA ILE A 129 -0.71 17.33 2.64
C ILE A 129 0.79 17.34 2.29
N GLY A 130 1.18 17.91 1.14
CA GLY A 130 2.58 18.04 0.73
C GLY A 130 3.48 18.71 1.78
N PRO A 131 3.10 19.88 2.34
CA PRO A 131 3.84 20.53 3.43
C PRO A 131 3.97 19.70 4.72
N LEU A 132 3.10 18.71 4.93
CA LEU A 132 3.15 17.79 6.08
C LEU A 132 4.12 16.61 5.85
N GLY A 133 4.73 16.52 4.66
CA GLY A 133 5.56 15.39 4.24
C GLY A 133 4.77 14.11 3.96
N TRP A 134 3.44 14.22 3.81
CA TRP A 134 2.56 13.09 3.56
C TRP A 134 2.58 12.64 2.09
N HIS A 135 1.97 11.50 1.83
CA HIS A 135 1.77 10.97 0.48
C HIS A 135 0.30 10.82 0.11
N VAL A 136 0.04 10.90 -1.19
CA VAL A 136 -1.15 10.34 -1.82
C VAL A 136 -0.92 8.85 -2.00
N ASP A 137 -1.80 8.02 -1.45
CA ASP A 137 -1.80 6.57 -1.64
C ASP A 137 -2.86 6.21 -2.69
N LEU A 138 -2.40 5.91 -3.90
CA LEU A 138 -3.22 5.85 -5.10
C LEU A 138 -3.39 4.42 -5.59
N GLN A 139 -4.65 4.01 -5.66
CA GLN A 139 -5.06 2.79 -6.33
C GLN A 139 -5.83 3.13 -7.60
N LEU A 140 -5.32 2.70 -8.74
CA LEU A 140 -5.89 2.91 -10.09
C LEU A 140 -5.61 1.68 -10.95
N ASP A 141 -6.20 1.61 -12.15
CA ASP A 141 -5.75 0.65 -13.15
C ASP A 141 -4.47 1.17 -13.80
N GLY A 142 -3.34 0.51 -13.56
CA GLY A 142 -2.04 0.93 -14.07
C GLY A 142 -1.99 1.14 -15.58
N ARG A 143 -2.92 0.53 -16.33
CA ARG A 143 -3.06 0.72 -17.79
C ARG A 143 -3.36 2.17 -18.19
N THR A 144 -3.95 2.97 -17.30
CA THR A 144 -4.29 4.38 -17.52
C THR A 144 -3.22 5.35 -17.01
N LEU A 145 -2.13 4.87 -16.40
CA LEU A 145 -1.03 5.71 -15.93
C LEU A 145 -0.49 6.70 -16.97
N PRO A 146 -0.37 6.36 -18.28
CA PRO A 146 0.06 7.33 -19.28
C PRO A 146 -0.78 8.61 -19.32
N ASP A 147 -2.09 8.49 -19.10
CA ASP A 147 -3.04 9.61 -19.23
C ASP A 147 -2.92 10.58 -18.05
N VAL A 148 -2.52 10.06 -16.89
CA VAL A 148 -2.44 10.83 -15.63
C VAL A 148 -1.00 11.10 -15.18
N LEU A 149 -0.01 10.61 -15.92
CA LEU A 149 1.41 10.80 -15.60
C LEU A 149 1.80 12.27 -15.46
N PRO A 150 1.37 13.21 -16.34
CA PRO A 150 1.70 14.63 -16.17
C PRO A 150 1.19 15.19 -14.84
N LEU A 151 -0.06 14.84 -14.49
CA LEU A 151 -0.70 15.26 -13.25
C LEU A 151 0.04 14.72 -12.02
N LEU A 152 0.27 13.39 -11.96
CA LEU A 152 0.96 12.76 -10.84
C LEU A 152 2.41 13.27 -10.68
N SER A 153 3.05 13.61 -11.79
CA SER A 153 4.41 14.17 -11.79
C SER A 153 4.47 15.60 -11.23
N SER A 154 3.37 16.36 -11.29
CA SER A 154 3.32 17.75 -10.81
C SER A 154 2.82 17.90 -9.38
N LEU A 155 2.38 16.82 -8.73
CA LEU A 155 1.85 16.89 -7.38
C LEU A 155 2.95 17.34 -6.38
N PRO A 156 2.63 18.24 -5.44
CA PRO A 156 3.57 18.68 -4.42
C PRO A 156 3.76 17.65 -3.29
N ALA A 157 2.82 16.71 -3.14
CA ALA A 157 2.94 15.59 -2.21
C ALA A 157 3.67 14.40 -2.86
N ARG A 158 4.23 13.53 -2.02
CA ARG A 158 4.71 12.21 -2.48
C ARG A 158 3.55 11.39 -3.03
N VAL A 159 3.83 10.45 -3.92
CA VAL A 159 2.83 9.54 -4.50
C VAL A 159 3.23 8.11 -4.22
N VAL A 160 2.29 7.27 -3.79
CA VAL A 160 2.47 5.83 -3.64
C VAL A 160 1.47 5.15 -4.55
N ILE A 161 1.95 4.26 -5.43
CA ILE A 161 1.10 3.46 -6.30
C ILE A 161 0.89 2.08 -5.68
N ASP A 162 -0.37 1.71 -5.46
CA ASP A 162 -0.74 0.42 -4.87
C ASP A 162 -0.46 -0.78 -5.79
N HIS A 163 -0.21 -1.94 -5.17
CA HIS A 163 -0.28 -3.29 -5.74
C HIS A 163 0.40 -3.47 -7.10
N THR A 164 1.68 -3.09 -7.19
CA THR A 164 2.51 -3.23 -8.41
C THR A 164 1.89 -2.48 -9.61
N GLY A 165 1.18 -1.39 -9.36
CA GLY A 165 0.43 -0.63 -10.37
C GLY A 165 -0.97 -1.14 -10.66
N LYS A 166 -1.40 -2.27 -10.08
CA LYS A 166 -2.73 -2.89 -10.24
C LYS A 166 -3.21 -2.88 -11.69
N PHE A 167 -2.37 -3.37 -12.61
CA PHE A 167 -2.74 -3.56 -14.01
C PHE A 167 -3.85 -4.61 -14.10
N LEU A 168 -5.12 -4.17 -14.16
CA LEU A 168 -6.31 -5.06 -14.07
C LEU A 168 -6.31 -6.16 -15.15
N THR A 169 -5.61 -5.89 -16.25
CA THR A 169 -5.12 -6.94 -17.14
C THR A 169 -3.60 -6.87 -17.13
N PRO A 170 -2.91 -7.98 -16.83
CA PRO A 170 -1.45 -8.02 -16.83
C PRO A 170 -0.86 -7.48 -18.14
N VAL A 171 0.24 -6.75 -18.02
CA VAL A 171 0.95 -6.13 -19.14
C VAL A 171 2.38 -6.66 -19.23
N ALA A 172 3.00 -6.52 -20.39
CA ALA A 172 4.42 -6.83 -20.55
C ALA A 172 5.32 -5.75 -19.90
N PRO A 173 6.54 -6.08 -19.46
CA PRO A 173 7.48 -5.11 -18.86
C PRO A 173 7.94 -3.96 -19.78
N ASP A 174 7.67 -4.04 -21.08
CA ASP A 174 7.94 -3.00 -22.08
C ASP A 174 6.68 -2.25 -22.51
N ALA A 175 5.50 -2.61 -21.99
CA ALA A 175 4.25 -1.94 -22.30
C ALA A 175 4.28 -0.46 -21.90
N HIS A 176 3.68 0.40 -22.73
CA HIS A 176 3.66 1.85 -22.52
C HIS A 176 3.19 2.26 -21.11
N ALA A 177 2.18 1.57 -20.58
CA ALA A 177 1.63 1.83 -19.25
C ALA A 177 2.61 1.49 -18.12
N PHE A 178 3.35 0.39 -18.22
CA PHE A 178 4.35 0.04 -17.21
C PHE A 178 5.60 0.93 -17.30
N LEU A 179 5.97 1.37 -18.51
CA LEU A 179 7.00 2.40 -18.69
C LEU A 179 6.56 3.75 -18.08
N ALA A 180 5.27 4.09 -18.11
CA ALA A 180 4.75 5.28 -17.43
C ALA A 180 4.91 5.20 -15.90
N LEU A 181 4.65 4.03 -15.30
CA LEU A 181 4.92 3.80 -13.87
C LEU A 181 6.41 4.04 -13.55
N ARG A 182 7.31 3.44 -14.33
CA ARG A 182 8.76 3.60 -14.12
C ARG A 182 9.20 5.07 -14.26
N ARG A 183 8.70 5.78 -15.27
CA ARG A 183 8.96 7.23 -15.45
C ARG A 183 8.44 8.06 -14.30
N LEU A 184 7.32 7.66 -13.67
CA LEU A 184 6.82 8.33 -12.47
C LEU A 184 7.78 8.12 -11.30
N LEU A 185 8.28 6.89 -11.09
CA LEU A 185 9.27 6.59 -10.05
C LEU A 185 10.59 7.37 -10.26
N ASP A 186 11.02 7.56 -11.50
CA ASP A 186 12.21 8.35 -11.86
C ASP A 186 12.12 9.82 -11.43
N ARG A 187 10.91 10.35 -11.14
CA ARG A 187 10.73 11.72 -10.62
C ARG A 187 11.21 11.89 -9.18
N GLY A 188 11.44 10.79 -8.46
CA GLY A 188 12.06 10.80 -7.14
C GLY A 188 11.09 11.01 -5.96
N HIS A 189 9.86 11.49 -6.20
CA HIS A 189 8.81 11.66 -5.19
C HIS A 189 7.75 10.54 -5.18
N ALA A 190 7.83 9.61 -6.14
CA ALA A 190 6.87 8.51 -6.27
C ALA A 190 7.44 7.16 -5.83
N TRP A 191 6.57 6.31 -5.30
CA TRP A 191 6.83 4.99 -4.75
C TRP A 191 5.83 3.97 -5.27
N VAL A 192 6.12 2.69 -5.13
CA VAL A 192 5.21 1.59 -5.48
C VAL A 192 5.20 0.51 -4.40
N LYS A 193 4.02 -0.05 -4.12
CA LYS A 193 3.86 -1.19 -3.22
C LYS A 193 3.90 -2.49 -4.00
N LEU A 194 4.92 -3.31 -3.78
CA LEU A 194 4.99 -4.69 -4.27
C LEU A 194 4.13 -5.56 -3.37
N SER A 195 2.87 -5.73 -3.74
CA SER A 195 1.84 -6.32 -2.87
C SER A 195 0.70 -6.91 -3.70
N ALA A 196 -0.09 -7.76 -3.03
CA ALA A 196 -1.36 -8.29 -3.52
C ALA A 196 -1.38 -8.80 -4.98
N PRO A 197 -0.39 -9.62 -5.42
CA PRO A 197 -0.32 -10.06 -6.82
C PRO A 197 -1.57 -10.83 -7.27
N TYR A 198 -2.25 -11.50 -6.32
CA TYR A 198 -3.49 -12.24 -6.54
C TYR A 198 -4.67 -11.37 -7.01
N GLU A 199 -4.62 -10.05 -6.86
CA GLU A 199 -5.72 -9.18 -7.30
C GLU A 199 -5.77 -8.98 -8.83
N THR A 200 -4.66 -9.19 -9.53
CA THR A 200 -4.57 -8.95 -10.97
C THR A 200 -3.93 -10.08 -11.76
N SER A 201 -3.19 -10.97 -11.09
CA SER A 201 -2.55 -12.11 -11.73
C SER A 201 -3.57 -13.04 -12.38
N ARG A 202 -3.29 -13.43 -13.62
CA ARG A 202 -3.98 -14.50 -14.34
C ARG A 202 -3.26 -15.84 -14.27
N SER A 203 -1.97 -15.84 -13.93
CA SER A 203 -1.17 -17.06 -13.78
C SER A 203 -1.47 -17.81 -12.47
N GLY A 204 -1.73 -17.06 -11.41
CA GLY A 204 -2.19 -17.57 -10.11
C GLY A 204 -1.06 -17.99 -9.18
N ALA A 205 -1.44 -18.49 -8.00
CA ALA A 205 -0.51 -18.95 -7.00
C ALA A 205 0.27 -20.20 -7.46
N PRO A 206 1.48 -20.46 -6.92
CA PRO A 206 2.20 -19.61 -5.95
C PRO A 206 3.03 -18.49 -6.61
N GLY A 207 3.34 -18.59 -7.90
CA GLY A 207 4.31 -17.69 -8.55
C GLY A 207 3.77 -16.32 -8.92
N TYR A 208 2.49 -16.25 -9.32
CA TYR A 208 1.89 -15.03 -9.89
C TYR A 208 2.79 -14.41 -10.98
N ASP A 209 3.38 -15.26 -11.84
CA ASP A 209 4.50 -14.96 -12.74
C ASP A 209 4.31 -13.70 -13.59
N ASP A 210 3.08 -13.41 -13.99
CA ASP A 210 2.73 -12.22 -14.75
C ASP A 210 2.89 -10.92 -13.96
N VAL A 211 2.58 -10.93 -12.66
CA VAL A 211 2.84 -9.80 -11.75
C VAL A 211 4.28 -9.83 -11.22
N ALA A 212 4.81 -11.02 -10.91
CA ALA A 212 6.17 -11.21 -10.40
C ALA A 212 7.23 -10.63 -11.35
N ARG A 213 7.06 -10.81 -12.67
CA ARG A 213 7.95 -10.20 -13.68
C ARG A 213 7.97 -8.67 -13.59
N LEU A 214 6.84 -8.03 -13.32
CA LEU A 214 6.78 -6.57 -13.16
C LEU A 214 7.41 -6.14 -11.84
N ALA A 215 7.07 -6.82 -10.74
CA ALA A 215 7.63 -6.56 -9.42
C ALA A 215 9.17 -6.70 -9.40
N ALA A 216 9.70 -7.75 -10.04
CA ALA A 216 11.14 -7.97 -10.14
C ALA A 216 11.87 -6.89 -10.95
N VAL A 217 11.21 -6.30 -11.96
CA VAL A 217 11.77 -5.18 -12.72
C VAL A 217 11.77 -3.89 -11.88
N LEU A 218 10.69 -3.64 -11.12
CA LEU A 218 10.60 -2.49 -10.22
C LEU A 218 11.62 -2.60 -9.07
N ALA A 219 11.73 -3.76 -8.43
CA ALA A 219 12.66 -3.99 -7.33
C ALA A 219 14.12 -3.79 -7.77
N ARG A 220 14.49 -4.27 -8.96
CA ARG A 220 15.87 -4.15 -9.47
C ARG A 220 16.23 -2.76 -9.96
N ASN A 221 15.31 -2.08 -10.65
CA ASN A 221 15.61 -0.79 -11.27
C ASN A 221 15.27 0.41 -10.36
N HIS A 222 14.38 0.22 -9.40
CA HIS A 222 13.90 1.24 -8.47
C HIS A 222 13.90 0.72 -7.01
N PRO A 223 14.98 0.07 -6.52
CA PRO A 223 15.00 -0.58 -5.21
C PRO A 223 14.66 0.40 -4.08
N ALA A 224 15.13 1.65 -4.17
CA ALA A 224 14.88 2.70 -3.19
C ALA A 224 13.49 3.36 -3.29
N ARG A 225 12.59 2.85 -4.15
CA ARG A 225 11.21 3.35 -4.34
C ARG A 225 10.15 2.26 -4.23
N CYS A 226 10.53 1.07 -3.79
CA CYS A 226 9.63 -0.05 -3.57
C CYS A 226 9.41 -0.28 -2.07
N VAL A 227 8.16 -0.52 -1.67
CA VAL A 227 7.82 -1.05 -0.34
C VAL A 227 6.97 -2.31 -0.51
N TRP A 228 6.84 -3.13 0.52
CA TRP A 228 6.00 -4.33 0.49
C TRP A 228 4.81 -4.18 1.43
N GLY A 229 3.69 -4.84 1.12
CA GLY A 229 2.57 -4.96 2.04
C GLY A 229 1.80 -6.26 1.81
N SER A 230 1.26 -6.84 2.87
CA SER A 230 0.52 -8.11 2.81
C SER A 230 -0.84 -7.94 2.13
N ASN A 231 -1.45 -6.75 2.25
CA ASN A 231 -2.85 -6.50 1.95
C ASN A 231 -3.82 -7.33 2.82
N TRP A 232 -3.37 -7.70 4.03
CA TRP A 232 -4.21 -8.36 5.03
C TRP A 232 -5.43 -7.49 5.38
N PRO A 233 -6.64 -8.05 5.57
CA PRO A 233 -6.98 -9.48 5.64
C PRO A 233 -7.46 -10.06 4.30
N HIS A 234 -7.02 -9.50 3.17
CA HIS A 234 -7.35 -9.95 1.82
C HIS A 234 -8.88 -9.98 1.53
N PRO A 235 -9.62 -8.88 1.78
CA PRO A 235 -11.08 -8.88 1.77
C PRO A 235 -11.75 -9.29 0.45
N ASN A 236 -11.00 -9.28 -0.66
CA ASN A 236 -11.50 -9.62 -2.00
C ASN A 236 -10.87 -10.90 -2.57
N ALA A 237 -10.16 -11.69 -1.77
CA ALA A 237 -9.47 -12.89 -2.23
C ALA A 237 -10.24 -14.17 -1.83
N SER A 238 -10.45 -15.05 -2.80
CA SER A 238 -10.93 -16.41 -2.56
C SER A 238 -10.23 -17.38 -3.54
N PRO A 239 -9.43 -18.34 -3.04
CA PRO A 239 -9.08 -18.54 -1.64
C PRO A 239 -8.26 -17.38 -1.06
N VAL A 240 -8.28 -17.23 0.27
CA VAL A 240 -7.41 -16.29 0.98
C VAL A 240 -5.96 -16.75 0.83
N PRO A 241 -5.03 -15.88 0.39
CA PRO A 241 -3.62 -16.23 0.25
C PRO A 241 -2.95 -16.41 1.61
N ASP A 242 -1.83 -17.15 1.63
CA ASP A 242 -0.99 -17.29 2.81
C ASP A 242 0.01 -16.12 2.89
N ASP A 243 0.00 -15.39 4.01
CA ASP A 243 0.86 -14.21 4.20
C ASP A 243 2.36 -14.53 4.15
N MET A 244 2.78 -15.70 4.67
CA MET A 244 4.19 -16.12 4.62
C MET A 244 4.61 -16.44 3.19
N ALA A 245 3.72 -17.04 2.39
CA ALA A 245 3.94 -17.27 0.97
C ALA A 245 4.01 -15.95 0.18
N LEU A 246 3.21 -14.94 0.52
CA LEU A 246 3.30 -13.61 -0.10
C LEU A 246 4.60 -12.87 0.26
N LEU A 247 5.12 -13.09 1.47
CA LEU A 247 6.42 -12.57 1.87
C LEU A 247 7.56 -13.33 1.15
N GLY A 248 7.44 -14.65 1.00
CA GLY A 248 8.35 -15.46 0.17
C GLY A 248 8.32 -15.06 -1.31
N TRP A 249 7.16 -14.68 -1.84
CA TRP A 249 7.03 -14.15 -3.19
C TRP A 249 7.84 -12.86 -3.40
N LEU A 250 7.95 -12.00 -2.37
CA LEU A 250 8.84 -10.83 -2.43
C LEU A 250 10.31 -11.25 -2.51
N ASP A 251 10.72 -12.22 -1.69
CA ASP A 251 12.10 -12.75 -1.70
C ASP A 251 12.45 -13.31 -3.08
N ASP A 252 11.52 -14.02 -3.73
CA ASP A 252 11.69 -14.55 -5.09
C ASP A 252 11.74 -13.43 -6.15
N CYS A 253 10.91 -12.38 -6.02
CA CYS A 253 10.90 -11.25 -6.96
C CYS A 253 12.19 -10.42 -6.91
N THR A 254 12.76 -10.26 -5.73
CA THR A 254 13.99 -9.49 -5.51
C THR A 254 15.23 -10.31 -5.84
N ALA A 255 15.27 -11.56 -5.38
CA ALA A 255 16.41 -12.47 -5.43
C ALA A 255 17.73 -11.85 -4.90
N ASP A 256 17.61 -10.90 -3.97
CA ASP A 256 18.72 -10.11 -3.41
C ASP A 256 18.35 -9.60 -2.00
N ASP A 257 19.10 -10.04 -0.98
CA ASP A 257 18.84 -9.73 0.42
C ASP A 257 18.95 -8.22 0.74
N ALA A 258 19.81 -7.49 0.04
CA ALA A 258 19.96 -6.04 0.25
C ALA A 258 18.76 -5.28 -0.33
N ILE A 259 18.25 -5.71 -1.49
CA ILE A 259 17.02 -5.15 -2.06
C ILE A 259 15.82 -5.49 -1.15
N THR A 260 15.70 -6.74 -0.69
CA THR A 260 14.65 -7.15 0.26
C THR A 260 14.70 -6.33 1.54
N ARG A 261 15.90 -6.14 2.13
CA ARG A 261 16.08 -5.29 3.31
C ARG A 261 15.63 -3.86 3.03
N ALA A 262 16.05 -3.27 1.91
CA ALA A 262 15.65 -1.92 1.56
C ALA A 262 14.12 -1.80 1.51
N ILE A 263 13.45 -2.73 0.82
CA ILE A 263 12.00 -2.74 0.63
C ILE A 263 11.23 -2.93 1.95
N LEU A 264 11.71 -3.82 2.82
CA LEU A 264 11.04 -4.13 4.09
C LEU A 264 11.38 -3.17 5.23
N ALA A 265 12.55 -2.53 5.22
CA ALA A 265 13.03 -1.76 6.36
C ALA A 265 13.40 -0.31 6.04
N ASP A 266 14.39 -0.10 5.18
CA ASP A 266 14.97 1.25 5.00
C ASP A 266 13.98 2.19 4.28
N ASN A 267 13.30 1.68 3.25
CA ASN A 267 12.34 2.44 2.46
C ASN A 267 11.09 2.84 3.25
N PRO A 268 10.41 1.94 4.01
CA PRO A 268 9.31 2.33 4.88
C PRO A 268 9.69 3.40 5.90
N ALA A 269 10.91 3.36 6.44
CA ALA A 269 11.41 4.41 7.35
C ALA A 269 11.39 5.79 6.69
N VAL A 270 11.88 5.90 5.45
CA VAL A 270 11.90 7.15 4.70
C VAL A 270 10.50 7.60 4.26
N LEU A 271 9.70 6.67 3.74
CA LEU A 271 8.39 6.99 3.18
C LEU A 271 7.40 7.42 4.27
N TYR A 272 7.34 6.68 5.38
CA TYR A 272 6.35 6.88 6.44
C TYR A 272 6.89 7.60 7.69
N GLY A 273 8.19 7.91 7.73
CA GLY A 273 8.80 8.64 8.85
C GLY A 273 8.70 7.86 10.16
N PHE A 274 9.16 6.61 10.13
CA PHE A 274 9.33 5.77 11.33
C PHE A 274 10.57 6.14 12.11
#